data_AF-A0A1I6GN13-F1
#
_entry.id   AF-A0A1I6GN13-F1
#
_cell.length_a   1.000
_cell.length_b   1.000
_cell.length_c   1.000
_cell.angle_alpha   90.00
_cell.angle_beta   90.00
_cell.angle_gamma   90.00
#
_symmetry.space_group_name_H-M   'P 1'
#
loop_
_entity.id
_entity.type
_entity.pdbx_description
1 polymer ?
#
loop_
_entity_poly.entity_id
_entity_poly.type
_entity_poly.pdbx_seq_one_letter_code
_entity_poly.pdbx_strand_id
1 'polypeptide(L)' 'MPGDDHTADEDAPLTIEFCARDGRIVVHRDTALGTVTRTVER' A
#
# COMPACT_ATOMS: atom_id res chain seq x y z
N MET A 1 15.68 14.97 6.57
CA MET A 1 14.42 14.55 7.21
C MET A 1 13.67 13.76 6.16
N PRO A 2 13.52 12.43 6.26
CA PRO A 2 12.60 11.71 5.40
C PRO A 2 11.20 12.15 5.82
N GLY A 3 10.54 12.92 4.96
CA GLY A 3 9.14 13.26 5.12
C GLY A 3 8.35 11.96 4.99
N ASP A 4 7.99 11.40 6.14
CA ASP A 4 6.92 10.44 6.23
C ASP A 4 5.66 11.17 5.77
N ASP A 5 5.37 11.03 4.48
CA ASP A 5 4.15 11.50 3.83
C ASP A 5 3.00 10.58 4.26
N HIS A 6 2.71 10.60 5.57
CA HIS A 6 1.65 9.86 6.24
C HIS A 6 0.27 10.49 6.00
N THR A 7 0.12 11.32 4.96
CA THR A 7 -1.17 11.91 4.57
C THR A 7 -1.98 11.02 3.63
N ALA A 8 -1.69 9.72 3.61
CA ALA A 8 -2.53 8.78 2.90
C ALA A 8 -3.71 8.44 3.83
N ASP A 9 -4.87 9.03 3.53
CA ASP A 9 -6.23 8.76 4.05
C ASP A 9 -6.30 7.43 4.84
N GLU A 10 -6.23 7.51 6.18
CA GLU A 10 -6.12 6.33 7.05
C GLU A 10 -7.40 5.50 7.08
N ASP A 11 -8.54 6.10 6.74
CA ASP A 11 -9.87 5.49 6.69
C ASP A 11 -10.16 4.75 5.37
N ALA A 12 -9.31 4.91 4.35
CA ALA A 12 -9.50 4.24 3.07
C ALA A 12 -9.25 2.72 3.19
N PRO A 13 -10.11 1.87 2.58
CA PRO A 13 -9.96 0.43 2.67
C PRO A 13 -8.62 -0.02 2.09
N LEU A 14 -7.91 -0.83 2.89
CA LEU A 14 -6.63 -1.42 2.54
C LEU A 14 -6.83 -2.89 2.17
N THR A 15 -6.35 -3.27 1.00
CA THR A 15 -6.23 -4.67 0.60
C THR A 15 -4.76 -5.07 0.65
N ILE A 16 -4.45 -6.11 1.42
CA ILE A 16 -3.09 -6.63 1.57
C ILE A 16 -3.03 -8.00 0.91
N GLU A 17 -2.19 -8.12 -0.10
CA GLU A 17 -1.98 -9.36 -0.84
C GLU A 17 -0.57 -9.90 -0.59
N PHE A 18 -0.47 -11.19 -0.28
CA PHE A 18 0.80 -11.87 -0.12
C PHE A 18 1.13 -12.68 -1.37
N CYS A 19 2.18 -12.26 -2.08
CA CYS A 19 2.70 -12.98 -3.24
C CYS A 19 3.65 -14.10 -2.79
N ALA A 20 3.09 -15.28 -2.53
CA ALA A 20 3.84 -16.45 -2.06
C ALA A 20 4.98 -16.92 -3.00
N ARG A 21 4.94 -16.53 -4.28
CA ARG A 21 5.98 -16.88 -5.27
C ARG A 21 7.31 -16.16 -5.00
N ASP A 22 7.24 -14.88 -4.66
CA ASP A 22 8.40 -13.99 -4.57
C ASP A 22 8.59 -13.45 -3.14
N GLY A 23 7.73 -13.82 -2.20
CA GLY A 23 7.76 -13.37 -0.81
C GLY A 23 7.40 -11.89 -0.63
N ARG A 24 6.88 -11.24 -1.66
CA ARG A 24 6.53 -9.82 -1.68
C ARG A 24 5.16 -9.59 -1.05
N ILE A 25 5.01 -8.46 -0.37
CA ILE A 25 3.71 -7.97 0.11
C ILE A 25 3.28 -6.83 -0.82
N VAL A 26 2.07 -6.94 -1.37
CA VAL A 26 1.47 -5.89 -2.18
C VAL A 26 0.33 -5.28 -1.37
N VAL A 27 0.38 -3.96 -1.21
CA VAL A 27 -0.62 -3.19 -0.50
C VAL A 27 -1.35 -2.33 -1.52
N HIS A 28 -2.65 -2.54 -1.62
CA HIS A 28 -3.56 -1.75 -2.44
C HIS A 28 -4.40 -0.87 -1.52
N ARG A 29 -4.56 0.40 -1.89
CA ARG A 29 -5.48 1.32 -1.23
C ARG A 29 -6.33 2.01 -2.27
N ASP A 30 -7.64 1.89 -2.12
CA ASP A 30 -8.59 2.61 -2.95
C ASP A 30 -8.79 4.02 -2.39
N THR A 31 -8.46 5.01 -3.21
CA THR A 31 -8.68 6.43 -2.89
C THR A 31 -9.70 7.02 -3.86
N ALA A 32 -10.23 8.20 -3.55
CA ALA A 32 -11.13 8.93 -4.45
C ALA A 32 -10.48 9.24 -5.82
N LEU A 33 -9.15 9.22 -5.91
CA LEU A 33 -8.37 9.47 -7.13
C LEU A 33 -7.99 8.18 -7.87
N GLY A 34 -8.35 7.02 -7.33
CA GLY A 34 -8.02 5.70 -7.86
C GLY A 34 -7.24 4.83 -6.87
N THR A 35 -6.81 3.66 -7.34
CA THR A 35 -6.11 2.67 -6.52
C THR A 35 -4.61 2.94 -6.50
N VAL A 36 -4.06 3.21 -5.31
CA VAL A 36 -2.62 3.28 -5.10
C VAL A 36 -2.10 1.90 -4.74
N THR A 37 -1.04 1.45 -5.40
CA THR A 37 -0.40 0.16 -5.12
C THR A 37 1.04 0.36 -4.67
N ARG A 38 1.40 -0.24 -3.54
CA ARG A 38 2.77 -0.23 -3.01
C ARG A 38 3.25 -1.66 -2.78
N THR A 39 4.43 -1.97 -3.27
CA THR A 39 5.09 -3.25 -2.99
C THR A 39 6.10 -3.07 -1.86
N VAL A 40 6.04 -3.95 -0.87
CA VAL A 40 6.98 -4.04 0.24
C VAL A 40 7.78 -5.33 0.07
N GLU A 41 9.09 -5.17 -0.04
CA GLU A 41 10.06 -6.26 -0.06
C GLU A 41 10.74 -6.36 1.32
N ARG A 42 11.25 -7.54 1.66
CA ARG A 42 11.89 -7.80 2.95
C ARG A 42 13.28 -7.18 3.03
#